data_AF-A0A7J8UQX2-F1
#
_entry.id   AF-A0A7J8UQX2-F1
#
_cell.length_a   1.000
_cell.length_b   1.000
_cell.length_c   1.000
_cell.angle_alpha   90.00
_cell.angle_beta   90.00
_cell.angle_gamma   90.00
#
_symmetry.space_group_name_H-M   'P 1'
#
loop_
_entity.id
_entity.type
_entity.pdbx_description
1 polymer ?
#
loop_
_entity_poly.entity_id
_entity_poly.type
_entity_poly.pdbx_seq_one_letter_code
_entity_poly.pdbx_strand_id
1 'polypeptide(L)'
;NYPSVFEPKESSTNGTCPDYFRWIHQDLKQWKSTGITEDMIERGKPSADFRLVIVNGTAYVERYRMSYQTRDVFTIWGILQLLRFYPGKVPDLDLLFFCGDDTAIKKRNYKGRYAALAPPVFHYCGEKAALDIVFPDWTFWGWGEVNIKPWEETLRAIKKGNERIKWEKREPYAYWKGNPLVSRDRRLSFMKCNLSAKHDWNVRLYKQDWGQEIQGGFKHSKLEDQCTHRYSISRYKIYIEGVTWSVSEKYILACDSMTLMIQPKYYDFFSRSMVPMQHFWPIRRKNRCKHLKFAVEWGNNHPHMAEAIGKAGSKFIEEALTMRNVYDYMFHLLNEYSKILKFKPTIPPNAQKLCSETTEQGLWKEFMVQSMLKSPSDKPPCALPPPFEPQAIQASLDAKDKITRQVETWETEYWKKTKP
;
A
#
# COMPACT_ATOMS: atom_id res chain seq x y z
N ASN A 1 -6.89 -8.93 -32.65
CA ASN A 1 -6.51 -7.92 -33.67
C ASN A 1 -6.68 -6.53 -33.10
N TYR A 2 -5.60 -5.95 -32.56
CA TYR A 2 -5.53 -4.55 -32.10
C TYR A 2 -4.26 -3.91 -32.69
N PRO A 3 -4.28 -2.62 -33.05
CA PRO A 3 -3.29 -2.04 -33.95
C PRO A 3 -1.91 -1.94 -33.28
N SER A 4 -0.86 -2.31 -34.01
CA SER A 4 0.52 -2.41 -33.54
C SER A 4 1.37 -1.14 -33.74
N VAL A 5 0.78 0.00 -34.08
CA VAL A 5 1.56 1.22 -34.32
C VAL A 5 0.82 2.43 -33.75
N PHE A 6 1.31 2.96 -32.62
CA PHE A 6 0.93 4.25 -32.08
C PHE A 6 2.15 5.16 -32.13
N GLU A 7 2.10 6.19 -32.97
CA GLU A 7 3.11 7.25 -33.02
C GLU A 7 2.78 8.31 -31.95
N PRO A 8 3.67 8.57 -30.96
CA PRO A 8 3.43 9.59 -29.95
C PRO A 8 3.54 10.98 -30.57
N LYS A 9 2.59 11.87 -30.27
CA LYS A 9 2.77 13.32 -30.50
C LYS A 9 3.83 13.83 -29.50
N GLU A 10 5.00 14.20 -30.02
CA GLU A 10 6.04 14.91 -29.28
C GLU A 10 5.55 16.31 -28.88
N SER A 11 4.97 16.43 -27.69
CA SER A 11 4.79 17.71 -26.99
C SER A 11 4.19 17.47 -25.61
N SER A 12 5.02 17.22 -24.61
CA SER A 12 4.86 17.83 -23.28
C SER A 12 6.09 17.49 -22.44
N THR A 13 6.67 18.49 -21.79
CA THR A 13 7.64 18.28 -20.71
C THR A 13 7.00 17.39 -19.66
N ASN A 14 7.45 16.13 -19.57
CA ASN A 14 6.93 15.19 -18.58
C ASN A 14 7.25 15.71 -17.17
N GLY A 15 6.23 15.83 -16.32
CA GLY A 15 6.42 16.16 -14.91
C GLY A 15 7.29 15.11 -14.19
N THR A 16 7.97 15.54 -13.14
CA THR A 16 8.70 14.64 -12.24
C THR A 16 7.71 13.73 -11.50
N CYS A 17 8.06 12.44 -11.35
CA CYS A 17 7.24 11.52 -10.56
C CYS A 17 7.16 11.96 -9.08
N PRO A 18 6.10 11.57 -8.36
CA PRO A 18 6.01 11.80 -6.92
C PRO A 18 7.28 11.36 -6.15
N ASP A 19 7.64 12.10 -5.11
CA ASP A 19 8.88 11.87 -4.34
C ASP A 19 9.03 10.46 -3.75
N TYR A 20 7.92 9.74 -3.51
CA TYR A 20 7.99 8.37 -3.00
C TYR A 20 8.61 7.39 -4.01
N PHE A 21 8.69 7.73 -5.30
CA PHE A 21 9.37 6.91 -6.31
C PHE A 21 10.87 6.79 -6.03
N ARG A 22 11.47 7.75 -5.32
CA ARG A 22 12.88 7.70 -4.92
C ARG A 22 13.20 6.47 -4.07
N TRP A 23 12.20 5.88 -3.40
CA TRP A 23 12.38 4.66 -2.63
C TRP A 23 12.69 3.42 -3.47
N ILE A 24 12.38 3.42 -4.78
CA ILE A 24 12.80 2.36 -5.72
C ILE A 24 14.31 2.15 -5.64
N HIS A 25 15.09 3.24 -5.65
CA HIS A 25 16.55 3.16 -5.54
C HIS A 25 17.02 2.51 -4.24
N GLN A 26 16.29 2.74 -3.14
CA GLN A 26 16.62 2.19 -1.83
C GLN A 26 16.24 0.71 -1.72
N ASP A 27 15.14 0.30 -2.35
CA ASP A 27 14.69 -1.09 -2.36
C ASP A 27 15.59 -1.96 -3.25
N LEU A 28 16.11 -1.41 -4.36
CA LEU A 28 17.06 -2.11 -5.25
C LEU A 28 18.52 -1.99 -4.80
N LYS A 29 18.83 -1.22 -3.76
CA LYS A 29 20.20 -0.88 -3.33
C LYS A 29 21.07 -2.12 -3.08
N GLN A 30 20.48 -3.19 -2.56
CA GLN A 30 21.20 -4.44 -2.24
C GLN A 30 21.94 -5.03 -3.44
N TRP A 31 21.37 -4.88 -4.64
CA TRP A 31 21.88 -5.50 -5.86
C TRP A 31 22.56 -4.53 -6.81
N LYS A 32 22.58 -3.23 -6.47
CA LYS A 32 23.03 -2.18 -7.40
C LYS A 32 24.49 -2.34 -7.84
N SER A 33 25.38 -2.80 -6.94
CA SER A 33 26.81 -2.97 -7.25
C SER A 33 27.16 -4.36 -7.79
N THR A 34 26.51 -5.42 -7.30
CA THR A 34 26.82 -6.81 -7.68
C THR A 34 26.03 -7.27 -8.90
N GLY A 35 24.87 -6.65 -9.15
CA GLY A 35 23.85 -7.18 -10.04
C GLY A 35 23.10 -8.38 -9.45
N ILE A 36 22.14 -8.87 -10.23
CA ILE A 36 21.35 -10.07 -9.98
C ILE A 36 21.76 -11.14 -10.99
N THR A 37 22.19 -12.30 -10.51
CA THR A 37 22.51 -13.45 -11.36
C THR A 37 21.32 -14.39 -11.49
N GLU A 38 21.31 -15.21 -12.53
CA GLU A 38 20.28 -16.25 -12.74
C GLU A 38 20.22 -17.22 -11.54
N ASP A 39 21.38 -17.59 -11.01
CA ASP A 39 21.53 -18.42 -9.82
C ASP A 39 20.89 -17.81 -8.54
N MET A 40 20.79 -16.48 -8.45
CA MET A 40 20.02 -15.82 -7.37
C MET A 40 18.51 -15.98 -7.56
N ILE A 41 18.01 -15.97 -8.81
CA ILE A 41 16.61 -16.27 -9.13
C ILE A 41 16.31 -17.73 -8.81
N GLU A 42 17.17 -18.66 -9.23
CA GLU A 42 16.97 -20.08 -8.98
C GLU A 42 16.93 -20.42 -7.48
N ARG A 43 17.85 -19.85 -6.68
CA ARG A 43 17.82 -19.99 -5.21
C ARG A 43 16.61 -19.32 -4.56
N GLY A 44 16.04 -18.30 -5.19
CA GLY A 44 14.92 -17.54 -4.64
C GLY A 44 13.57 -18.24 -4.78
N LYS A 45 13.43 -19.22 -5.68
CA LYS A 45 12.15 -19.90 -5.97
C LYS A 45 11.37 -20.37 -4.73
N PRO A 46 11.98 -20.99 -3.70
CA PRO A 46 11.24 -21.41 -2.49
C PRO A 46 10.59 -20.26 -1.71
N SER A 47 11.08 -19.02 -1.90
CA SER A 47 10.57 -17.81 -1.27
C SER A 47 9.44 -17.14 -2.07
N ALA A 48 9.10 -17.64 -3.26
CA ALA A 48 8.13 -17.03 -4.17
C ALA A 48 6.89 -17.91 -4.38
N ASP A 49 5.79 -17.26 -4.72
CA ASP A 49 4.55 -17.91 -5.13
C ASP A 49 4.54 -18.14 -6.65
N PHE A 50 5.11 -17.19 -7.41
CA PHE A 50 5.30 -17.32 -8.84
C PHE A 50 6.58 -16.63 -9.32
N ARG A 51 7.09 -17.09 -10.47
CA ARG A 51 8.08 -16.40 -11.31
C ARG A 51 7.37 -15.79 -12.50
N LEU A 52 7.68 -14.55 -12.81
CA LEU A 52 7.18 -13.84 -13.98
C LEU A 52 8.35 -13.40 -14.85
N VAL A 53 8.26 -13.70 -16.14
CA VAL A 53 9.27 -13.31 -17.13
C VAL A 53 8.60 -12.49 -18.22
N ILE A 54 9.21 -11.37 -18.58
CA ILE A 54 8.81 -10.58 -19.75
C ILE A 54 9.90 -10.75 -20.80
N VAL A 55 9.52 -11.19 -22.00
CA VAL A 55 10.41 -11.33 -23.15
C VAL A 55 9.71 -10.74 -24.37
N ASN A 56 10.36 -9.80 -25.04
CA ASN A 56 9.83 -9.11 -26.22
C ASN A 56 8.41 -8.55 -25.99
N GLY A 57 8.19 -7.92 -24.84
CA GLY A 57 6.91 -7.32 -24.46
C GLY A 57 5.79 -8.32 -24.12
N THR A 58 6.08 -9.63 -24.08
CA THR A 58 5.12 -10.67 -23.70
C THR A 58 5.46 -11.22 -22.32
N ALA A 59 4.47 -11.30 -21.42
CA ALA A 59 4.65 -11.86 -20.09
C ALA A 59 4.30 -13.36 -20.02
N TYR A 60 5.08 -14.09 -19.24
CA TYR A 60 4.95 -15.51 -18.96
C TYR A 60 5.03 -15.73 -17.45
N VAL A 61 4.24 -16.67 -16.93
CA VAL A 61 4.20 -16.98 -15.48
C VAL A 61 4.36 -18.47 -15.23
N GLU A 62 5.28 -18.81 -14.34
CA GLU A 62 5.40 -20.12 -13.72
C GLU A 62 4.96 -20.00 -12.26
N ARG A 63 3.91 -20.74 -11.86
CA ARG A 63 3.42 -20.74 -10.48
C ARG A 63 4.08 -21.86 -9.69
N TYR A 64 4.65 -21.54 -8.53
CA TYR A 64 5.31 -22.51 -7.66
C TYR A 64 4.39 -23.04 -6.56
N ARG A 65 3.48 -22.20 -6.07
CA ARG A 65 2.50 -22.58 -5.05
C ARG A 65 1.23 -21.75 -5.18
N MET A 66 0.16 -22.23 -4.56
CA MET A 66 -1.09 -21.47 -4.44
C MET A 66 -0.88 -20.26 -3.54
N SER A 67 -1.25 -19.09 -4.04
CA SER A 67 -1.31 -17.87 -3.23
C SER A 67 -2.55 -17.86 -2.34
N TYR A 68 -2.48 -17.09 -1.26
CA TYR A 68 -3.66 -16.83 -0.44
C TYR A 68 -4.69 -16.07 -1.28
N GLN A 69 -5.86 -16.69 -1.53
CA GLN A 69 -6.92 -16.09 -2.34
C GLN A 69 -6.40 -15.66 -3.73
N THR A 70 -7.07 -14.75 -4.42
CA THR A 70 -6.72 -14.28 -5.78
C THR A 70 -5.67 -13.16 -5.81
N ARG A 71 -4.75 -13.14 -4.84
CA ARG A 71 -3.69 -12.13 -4.77
C ARG A 71 -2.76 -12.18 -5.98
N ASP A 72 -2.30 -13.37 -6.35
CA ASP A 72 -1.46 -13.56 -7.54
C ASP A 72 -2.21 -13.18 -8.82
N VAL A 73 -3.47 -13.60 -8.94
CA VAL A 73 -4.34 -13.33 -10.09
C VAL A 73 -4.44 -11.82 -10.38
N PHE A 74 -4.77 -11.00 -9.38
CA PHE A 74 -4.90 -9.55 -9.56
C PHE A 74 -3.55 -8.83 -9.68
N THR A 75 -2.49 -9.32 -9.05
CA THR A 75 -1.12 -8.80 -9.25
C THR A 75 -0.64 -9.02 -10.68
N ILE A 76 -0.84 -10.24 -11.21
CA ILE A 76 -0.54 -10.59 -12.59
C ILE A 76 -1.40 -9.77 -13.55
N TRP A 77 -2.69 -9.60 -13.26
CA TRP A 77 -3.58 -8.72 -14.04
C TRP A 77 -3.07 -7.28 -14.08
N GLY A 78 -2.57 -6.76 -12.96
CA GLY A 78 -1.98 -5.43 -12.91
C GLY A 78 -0.75 -5.27 -13.80
N ILE A 79 0.13 -6.27 -13.83
CA ILE A 79 1.30 -6.30 -14.73
C ILE A 79 0.85 -6.37 -16.20
N LEU A 80 -0.20 -7.13 -16.52
CA LEU A 80 -0.79 -7.12 -17.86
C LEU A 80 -1.36 -5.76 -18.24
N GLN A 81 -1.99 -5.05 -17.29
CA GLN A 81 -2.44 -3.68 -17.53
C GLN A 81 -1.25 -2.75 -17.77
N LEU A 82 -0.15 -2.88 -17.01
CA LEU A 82 1.06 -2.11 -17.27
C LEU A 82 1.58 -2.32 -18.71
N LEU A 83 1.62 -3.56 -19.19
CA LEU A 83 2.03 -3.87 -20.57
C LEU A 83 1.08 -3.28 -21.61
N ARG A 84 -0.22 -3.20 -21.32
CA ARG A 84 -1.21 -2.49 -22.16
C ARG A 84 -1.03 -0.97 -22.09
N PHE A 85 -0.65 -0.42 -20.94
CA PHE A 85 -0.46 1.01 -20.73
C PHE A 85 0.79 1.53 -21.44
N TYR A 86 1.88 0.76 -21.40
CA TYR A 86 3.16 1.05 -22.02
C TYR A 86 3.64 -0.06 -22.96
N PRO A 87 2.95 -0.29 -24.09
CA PRO A 87 3.29 -1.36 -25.03
C PRO A 87 4.73 -1.23 -25.54
N GLY A 88 5.49 -2.32 -25.46
CA GLY A 88 6.88 -2.39 -25.94
C GLY A 88 7.89 -1.57 -25.14
N LYS A 89 7.49 -0.87 -24.07
CA LYS A 89 8.41 -0.05 -23.27
C LYS A 89 8.91 -0.76 -22.00
N VAL A 90 8.17 -1.75 -21.50
CA VAL A 90 8.62 -2.55 -20.36
C VAL A 90 9.73 -3.49 -20.84
N PRO A 91 10.94 -3.43 -20.25
CA PRO A 91 12.07 -4.22 -20.71
C PRO A 91 11.92 -5.70 -20.39
N ASP A 92 12.72 -6.52 -21.07
CA ASP A 92 12.87 -7.93 -20.72
C ASP A 92 13.36 -8.05 -19.27
N LEU A 93 12.69 -8.89 -18.48
CA LEU A 93 13.03 -9.10 -17.07
C LEU A 93 12.60 -10.48 -16.57
N ASP A 94 13.15 -10.86 -15.43
CA ASP A 94 12.87 -12.11 -14.73
C ASP A 94 12.74 -11.82 -13.23
N LEU A 95 11.55 -11.99 -12.67
CA LEU A 95 11.25 -11.67 -11.28
C LEU A 95 10.59 -12.81 -10.53
N LEU A 96 10.82 -12.83 -9.23
CA LEU A 96 10.15 -13.67 -8.26
C LEU A 96 9.17 -12.83 -7.45
N PHE A 97 7.97 -13.34 -7.23
CA PHE A 97 6.94 -12.61 -6.48
C PHE A 97 6.41 -13.46 -5.33
N PHE A 98 6.41 -12.90 -4.12
CA PHE A 98 5.80 -13.49 -2.94
C PHE A 98 4.46 -12.82 -2.66
N CYS A 99 3.39 -13.61 -2.49
CA CYS A 99 2.02 -13.09 -2.32
C CYS A 99 1.49 -13.13 -0.88
N GLY A 100 2.31 -13.60 0.07
CA GLY A 100 1.91 -13.71 1.48
C GLY A 100 1.88 -12.38 2.21
N ASP A 101 1.77 -12.46 3.55
CA ASP A 101 1.78 -11.27 4.42
C ASP A 101 3.18 -11.00 4.98
N ASP A 102 3.92 -12.01 5.44
CA ASP A 102 5.23 -11.85 6.09
C ASP A 102 6.35 -11.58 5.09
N THR A 103 7.18 -10.56 5.29
CA THR A 103 8.33 -10.31 4.40
C THR A 103 9.23 -11.55 4.30
N ALA A 104 9.57 -11.95 3.08
CA ALA A 104 10.24 -13.21 2.78
C ALA A 104 11.75 -13.17 3.01
N ILE A 105 12.43 -12.08 2.63
CA ILE A 105 13.90 -12.04 2.54
C ILE A 105 14.48 -11.26 3.72
N LYS A 106 14.79 -11.98 4.82
CA LYS A 106 15.31 -11.35 6.05
C LYS A 106 16.77 -10.93 5.91
N LYS A 107 17.08 -9.63 6.12
CA LYS A 107 18.45 -9.06 6.05
C LYS A 107 19.47 -9.81 6.88
N ARG A 108 19.07 -10.35 8.04
CA ARG A 108 19.97 -11.09 8.94
C ARG A 108 20.60 -12.32 8.29
N ASN A 109 19.95 -12.91 7.28
CA ASN A 109 20.42 -14.10 6.56
C ASN A 109 21.43 -13.76 5.45
N TYR A 110 21.54 -12.49 5.06
CA TYR A 110 22.33 -12.05 3.90
C TYR A 110 23.32 -10.95 4.31
N LYS A 111 24.20 -11.30 5.27
CA LYS A 111 25.28 -10.43 5.76
C LYS A 111 26.65 -11.04 5.46
N GLY A 112 27.68 -10.19 5.46
CA GLY A 112 29.07 -10.60 5.20
C GLY A 112 29.19 -11.28 3.83
N ARG A 113 29.82 -12.46 3.80
CA ARG A 113 30.02 -13.23 2.56
C ARG A 113 28.73 -13.63 1.83
N TYR A 114 27.59 -13.65 2.52
CA TYR A 114 26.30 -14.02 1.93
C TYR A 114 25.50 -12.83 1.37
N ALA A 115 25.99 -11.60 1.54
CA ALA A 115 25.28 -10.40 1.10
C ALA A 115 25.00 -10.40 -0.42
N ALA A 116 25.96 -10.87 -1.22
CA ALA A 116 25.82 -10.96 -2.68
C ALA A 116 24.88 -12.09 -3.14
N LEU A 117 24.36 -12.92 -2.23
CA LEU A 117 23.51 -14.08 -2.56
C LEU A 117 22.01 -13.85 -2.27
N ALA A 118 21.63 -12.65 -1.81
CA ALA A 118 20.24 -12.34 -1.49
C ALA A 118 19.34 -12.47 -2.73
N PRO A 119 18.32 -13.33 -2.74
CA PRO A 119 17.42 -13.44 -3.89
C PRO A 119 16.54 -12.17 -3.97
N PRO A 120 16.33 -11.61 -5.18
CA PRO A 120 15.44 -10.48 -5.37
C PRO A 120 13.99 -10.95 -5.44
N VAL A 121 13.24 -10.75 -4.36
CA VAL A 121 11.83 -11.15 -4.27
C VAL A 121 10.96 -9.93 -4.12
N PHE A 122 10.01 -9.78 -5.04
CA PHE A 122 8.97 -8.76 -4.99
C PHE A 122 7.90 -9.13 -3.97
N HIS A 123 7.41 -8.14 -3.25
CA HIS A 123 6.41 -8.30 -2.20
C HIS A 123 5.61 -7.01 -2.06
N TYR A 124 4.46 -7.09 -1.41
CA TYR A 124 3.56 -5.95 -1.23
C TYR A 124 3.97 -5.01 -0.08
N CYS A 125 4.87 -5.45 0.82
CA CYS A 125 5.45 -4.59 1.85
C CYS A 125 6.93 -4.86 2.12
N GLY A 126 7.58 -3.88 2.74
CA GLY A 126 8.92 -4.01 3.32
C GLY A 126 8.93 -3.77 4.83
N GLU A 127 10.06 -4.10 5.46
CA GLU A 127 10.40 -3.67 6.81
C GLU A 127 11.90 -3.37 6.88
N LYS A 128 12.34 -2.62 7.90
CA LYS A 128 13.78 -2.30 8.08
C LYS A 128 14.67 -3.55 8.09
N ALA A 129 14.15 -4.68 8.56
CA ALA A 129 14.86 -5.96 8.69
C ALA A 129 14.73 -6.90 7.48
N ALA A 130 14.13 -6.46 6.36
CA ALA A 130 13.90 -7.26 5.17
C ALA A 130 14.48 -6.60 3.91
N LEU A 131 14.69 -7.40 2.87
CA LEU A 131 15.22 -7.02 1.56
C LEU A 131 14.18 -7.11 0.44
N ASP A 132 12.94 -7.49 0.76
CA ASP A 132 11.85 -7.57 -0.19
C ASP A 132 11.70 -6.27 -1.01
N ILE A 133 11.48 -6.43 -2.31
CA ILE A 133 11.30 -5.33 -3.27
C ILE A 133 9.82 -4.94 -3.27
N VAL A 134 9.50 -3.72 -2.82
CA VAL A 134 8.11 -3.32 -2.57
C VAL A 134 7.38 -2.96 -3.87
N PHE A 135 6.26 -3.63 -4.10
CA PHE A 135 5.39 -3.49 -5.26
C PHE A 135 3.96 -3.09 -4.85
N PRO A 136 3.19 -2.36 -5.68
CA PRO A 136 1.78 -2.08 -5.40
C PRO A 136 0.95 -3.35 -5.16
N ASP A 137 0.07 -3.34 -4.16
CA ASP A 137 -0.74 -4.51 -3.82
C ASP A 137 -1.82 -4.84 -4.87
N TRP A 138 -2.33 -6.06 -4.84
CA TRP A 138 -3.34 -6.54 -5.79
C TRP A 138 -4.66 -5.74 -5.72
N THR A 139 -4.95 -5.09 -4.59
CA THR A 139 -6.22 -4.38 -4.37
C THR A 139 -6.34 -3.10 -5.18
N PHE A 140 -5.28 -2.66 -5.87
CA PHE A 140 -5.41 -1.61 -6.89
C PHE A 140 -6.32 -2.02 -8.06
N TRP A 141 -6.35 -3.31 -8.39
CA TRP A 141 -7.17 -3.86 -9.46
C TRP A 141 -8.39 -4.65 -8.97
N GLY A 142 -8.39 -5.10 -7.72
CA GLY A 142 -9.56 -5.68 -7.06
C GLY A 142 -9.21 -6.77 -6.06
N TRP A 143 -10.22 -7.16 -5.26
CA TRP A 143 -10.14 -8.31 -4.36
C TRP A 143 -11.55 -8.89 -4.16
N GLY A 144 -11.89 -9.89 -4.97
CA GLY A 144 -13.26 -10.44 -5.08
C GLY A 144 -13.77 -11.07 -3.79
N GLU A 145 -12.91 -11.75 -3.05
CA GLU A 145 -13.22 -12.50 -1.82
C GLU A 145 -13.76 -11.62 -0.69
N VAL A 146 -13.42 -10.33 -0.72
CA VAL A 146 -13.89 -9.34 0.25
C VAL A 146 -14.60 -8.15 -0.41
N ASN A 147 -15.00 -8.32 -1.68
CA ASN A 147 -15.75 -7.34 -2.47
C ASN A 147 -15.11 -5.94 -2.50
N ILE A 148 -13.77 -5.90 -2.62
CA ILE A 148 -13.04 -4.65 -2.81
C ILE A 148 -12.90 -4.42 -4.31
N LYS A 149 -13.58 -3.37 -4.78
CA LYS A 149 -13.54 -2.93 -6.18
C LYS A 149 -12.18 -2.32 -6.54
N PRO A 150 -11.86 -2.18 -7.84
CA PRO A 150 -10.67 -1.47 -8.27
C PRO A 150 -10.51 -0.10 -7.62
N TRP A 151 -9.26 0.35 -7.49
CA TRP A 151 -8.93 1.54 -6.69
C TRP A 151 -9.63 2.82 -7.18
N GLU A 152 -9.66 3.06 -8.49
CA GLU A 152 -10.27 4.27 -9.04
C GLU A 152 -11.77 4.40 -8.72
N GLU A 153 -12.51 3.30 -8.89
CA GLU A 153 -13.94 3.25 -8.56
C GLU A 153 -14.17 3.38 -7.05
N THR A 154 -13.34 2.71 -6.24
CA THR A 154 -13.42 2.79 -4.78
C THR A 154 -13.12 4.21 -4.27
N LEU A 155 -12.07 4.85 -4.79
CA LEU A 155 -11.70 6.22 -4.42
C LEU A 155 -12.82 7.20 -4.78
N ARG A 156 -13.39 7.09 -5.98
CA ARG A 156 -14.54 7.91 -6.41
C ARG A 156 -15.72 7.75 -5.46
N ALA A 157 -16.02 6.51 -5.06
CA ALA A 157 -17.11 6.22 -4.13
C ALA A 157 -16.85 6.78 -2.72
N ILE A 158 -15.63 6.67 -2.21
CA ILE A 158 -15.22 7.26 -0.92
C ILE A 158 -15.35 8.78 -0.95
N LYS A 159 -14.87 9.45 -2.01
CA LYS A 159 -14.99 10.91 -2.18
C LYS A 159 -16.43 11.37 -2.11
N LYS A 160 -17.32 10.70 -2.85
CA LYS A 160 -18.77 10.95 -2.78
C LYS A 160 -19.33 10.71 -1.38
N GLY A 161 -18.80 9.72 -0.65
CA GLY A 161 -19.13 9.46 0.75
C GLY A 161 -18.74 10.60 1.68
N ASN A 162 -17.55 11.17 1.51
CA ASN A 162 -17.03 12.27 2.34
C ASN A 162 -17.88 13.55 2.23
N GLU A 163 -18.47 13.80 1.06
CA GLU A 163 -19.32 14.97 0.79
C GLU A 163 -20.68 14.92 1.50
N ARG A 164 -21.10 13.74 2.00
CA ARG A 164 -22.41 13.56 2.67
C ARG A 164 -22.53 14.38 3.96
N ILE A 165 -21.44 14.53 4.71
CA ILE A 165 -21.42 15.26 5.99
C ILE A 165 -20.19 16.17 6.06
N LYS A 166 -20.43 17.48 6.15
CA LYS A 166 -19.39 18.49 6.38
C LYS A 166 -18.55 18.14 7.61
N TRP A 167 -17.25 18.39 7.54
CA TRP A 167 -16.28 17.97 8.56
C TRP A 167 -16.69 18.36 9.99
N GLU A 168 -17.19 19.58 10.16
CA GLU A 168 -17.55 20.16 11.46
C GLU A 168 -18.74 19.42 12.10
N LYS A 169 -19.61 18.83 11.29
CA LYS A 169 -20.78 18.04 11.71
C LYS A 169 -20.46 16.55 11.93
N ARG A 170 -19.22 16.12 11.66
CA ARG A 170 -18.79 14.74 11.88
C ARG A 170 -18.69 14.44 13.38
N GLU A 171 -18.94 13.19 13.72
CA GLU A 171 -18.94 12.71 15.10
C GLU A 171 -17.54 12.82 15.73
N PRO A 172 -17.42 13.34 16.96
CA PRO A 172 -16.14 13.67 17.59
C PRO A 172 -15.41 12.45 18.21
N TYR A 173 -15.58 11.26 17.63
CA TYR A 173 -14.95 10.02 18.09
C TYR A 173 -14.01 9.39 17.06
N ALA A 174 -13.08 8.57 17.54
CA ALA A 174 -12.23 7.74 16.72
C ALA A 174 -12.88 6.39 16.42
N TYR A 175 -12.77 5.96 15.17
CA TYR A 175 -13.46 4.78 14.68
C TYR A 175 -12.51 3.80 13.98
N TRP A 176 -12.67 2.52 14.32
CA TRP A 176 -12.04 1.39 13.63
C TRP A 176 -13.00 0.21 13.51
N LYS A 177 -13.01 -0.42 12.33
CA LYS A 177 -13.65 -1.71 12.10
C LYS A 177 -12.68 -2.60 11.33
N GLY A 178 -12.45 -3.81 11.82
CA GLY A 178 -11.53 -4.75 11.18
C GLY A 178 -11.50 -6.09 11.89
N ASN A 179 -10.85 -7.09 11.28
CA ASN A 179 -10.74 -8.41 11.89
C ASN A 179 -9.66 -8.39 12.97
N PRO A 180 -10.00 -8.59 14.27
CA PRO A 180 -9.01 -8.58 15.35
C PRO A 180 -8.19 -9.86 15.44
N LEU A 181 -8.65 -10.96 14.83
CA LEU A 181 -8.07 -12.29 14.99
C LEU A 181 -6.81 -12.51 14.13
N VAL A 182 -6.56 -11.64 13.14
CA VAL A 182 -5.37 -11.72 12.27
C VAL A 182 -4.06 -11.36 13.00
N SER A 183 -4.14 -10.72 14.16
CA SER A 183 -2.96 -10.48 15.00
C SER A 183 -3.36 -10.30 16.46
N ARG A 184 -2.96 -11.26 17.31
CA ARG A 184 -3.27 -11.22 18.75
C ARG A 184 -2.64 -9.99 19.43
N ASP A 185 -1.34 -9.79 19.22
CA ASP A 185 -0.58 -8.73 19.91
C ASP A 185 -0.91 -7.33 19.41
N ARG A 186 -1.30 -7.19 18.14
CA ARG A 186 -1.72 -5.89 17.58
C ARG A 186 -3.21 -5.66 17.70
N ARG A 187 -4.05 -6.43 17.03
CA ARG A 187 -5.49 -6.09 16.88
C ARG A 187 -6.37 -6.66 17.98
N LEU A 188 -6.14 -7.88 18.45
CA LEU A 188 -6.94 -8.43 19.55
C LEU A 188 -6.69 -7.66 20.85
N SER A 189 -5.43 -7.38 21.19
CA SER A 189 -5.08 -6.55 22.35
C SER A 189 -5.64 -5.11 22.22
N PHE A 190 -5.71 -4.59 21.00
CA PHE A 190 -6.24 -3.25 20.71
C PHE A 190 -7.74 -3.13 21.00
N MET A 191 -8.52 -4.21 20.89
CA MET A 191 -9.95 -4.20 21.25
C MET A 191 -10.19 -3.78 22.71
N LYS A 192 -9.19 -3.93 23.60
CA LYS A 192 -9.25 -3.47 25.00
C LYS A 192 -9.31 -1.94 25.14
N CYS A 193 -9.03 -1.17 24.08
CA CYS A 193 -9.21 0.28 24.10
C CYS A 193 -10.69 0.71 23.96
N ASN A 194 -11.60 -0.20 23.64
CA ASN A 194 -13.03 0.06 23.60
C ASN A 194 -13.59 -0.03 25.04
N LEU A 195 -13.51 1.08 25.78
CA LEU A 195 -13.91 1.16 27.18
C LEU A 195 -15.43 1.28 27.35
N SER A 196 -15.92 0.99 28.56
CA SER A 196 -17.35 1.05 28.88
C SER A 196 -17.85 2.50 28.91
N ALA A 197 -19.18 2.68 28.82
CA ALA A 197 -19.82 4.00 28.85
C ALA A 197 -19.48 4.85 30.10
N LYS A 198 -19.05 4.21 31.20
CA LYS A 198 -18.60 4.91 32.42
C LYS A 198 -17.22 5.55 32.31
N HIS A 199 -16.40 5.11 31.33
CA HIS A 199 -15.04 5.61 31.08
C HIS A 199 -14.84 5.77 29.56
N ASP A 200 -15.66 6.61 28.94
CA ASP A 200 -15.64 6.78 27.48
C ASP A 200 -14.47 7.65 27.01
N TRP A 201 -13.58 7.08 26.21
CA TRP A 201 -12.46 7.80 25.59
C TRP A 201 -12.76 8.28 24.17
N ASN A 202 -14.03 8.26 23.76
CA ASN A 202 -14.47 8.56 22.40
C ASN A 202 -13.73 7.71 21.36
N VAL A 203 -13.53 6.42 21.68
CA VAL A 203 -12.95 5.42 20.77
C VAL A 203 -13.99 4.33 20.56
N ARG A 204 -14.23 3.98 19.29
CA ARG A 204 -15.23 2.99 18.87
C ARG A 204 -14.57 1.93 18.00
N LEU A 205 -14.44 0.71 18.55
CA LEU A 205 -13.79 -0.41 17.87
C LEU A 205 -14.79 -1.53 17.61
N TYR A 206 -14.86 -2.00 16.36
CA TYR A 206 -15.79 -3.04 15.95
C TYR A 206 -15.06 -4.21 15.28
N LYS A 207 -15.51 -5.42 15.61
CA LYS A 207 -15.06 -6.63 14.93
C LYS A 207 -15.66 -6.65 13.52
N GLN A 208 -14.81 -6.84 12.52
CA GLN A 208 -15.21 -7.27 11.18
C GLN A 208 -15.20 -8.79 11.13
N ASP A 209 -16.34 -9.40 10.87
CA ASP A 209 -16.46 -10.84 10.66
C ASP A 209 -16.70 -11.11 9.17
N TRP A 210 -15.65 -11.55 8.47
CA TRP A 210 -15.73 -11.77 7.02
C TRP A 210 -16.66 -12.93 6.65
N GLY A 211 -16.82 -13.94 7.52
CA GLY A 211 -17.76 -15.03 7.26
C GLY A 211 -19.20 -14.52 7.23
N GLN A 212 -19.57 -13.66 8.18
CA GLN A 212 -20.89 -13.02 8.20
C GLN A 212 -21.09 -12.03 7.05
N GLU A 213 -20.07 -11.26 6.67
CA GLU A 213 -20.19 -10.35 5.51
C GLU A 213 -20.39 -11.11 4.21
N ILE A 214 -19.67 -12.21 4.00
CA ILE A 214 -19.83 -13.05 2.80
C ILE A 214 -21.28 -13.57 2.73
N GLN A 215 -21.79 -14.13 3.84
CA GLN A 215 -23.18 -14.60 3.92
C GLN A 215 -24.21 -13.46 3.73
N GLY A 216 -23.89 -12.27 4.23
CA GLY A 216 -24.75 -11.09 4.17
C GLY A 216 -24.61 -10.26 2.87
N GLY A 217 -23.76 -10.66 1.93
CA GLY A 217 -23.50 -9.92 0.68
C GLY A 217 -22.81 -8.57 0.90
N PHE A 218 -21.90 -8.49 1.89
CA PHE A 218 -21.05 -7.34 2.21
C PHE A 218 -21.81 -6.05 2.57
N LYS A 219 -23.09 -6.15 2.96
CA LYS A 219 -23.96 -5.00 3.27
C LYS A 219 -23.39 -4.03 4.32
N HIS A 220 -22.49 -4.50 5.18
CA HIS A 220 -21.96 -3.72 6.29
C HIS A 220 -20.44 -3.49 6.22
N SER A 221 -19.77 -3.93 5.14
CA SER A 221 -18.31 -3.86 4.95
C SER A 221 -17.88 -3.16 3.66
N LYS A 222 -18.81 -2.49 2.98
CA LYS A 222 -18.52 -1.70 1.79
C LYS A 222 -17.46 -0.63 2.09
N LEU A 223 -16.39 -0.60 1.30
CA LEU A 223 -15.34 0.40 1.46
C LEU A 223 -15.82 1.83 1.16
N GLU A 224 -16.84 2.01 0.33
CA GLU A 224 -17.45 3.34 0.13
C GLU A 224 -18.04 3.94 1.42
N ASP A 225 -18.44 3.07 2.36
CA ASP A 225 -18.96 3.44 3.66
C ASP A 225 -17.88 3.36 4.76
N GLN A 226 -16.60 3.13 4.41
CA GLN A 226 -15.48 2.99 5.34
C GLN A 226 -15.31 4.21 6.25
N CYS A 227 -15.74 5.39 5.79
CA CYS A 227 -15.68 6.64 6.56
C CYS A 227 -16.88 6.81 7.51
N THR A 228 -17.93 6.01 7.31
CA THR A 228 -19.20 6.08 8.07
C THR A 228 -19.30 5.01 9.14
N HIS A 229 -19.99 5.34 10.23
CA HIS A 229 -20.48 4.43 11.25
C HIS A 229 -21.90 4.82 11.65
N ARG A 230 -22.87 3.87 11.55
CA ARG A 230 -24.27 4.08 11.93
C ARG A 230 -24.85 5.41 11.39
N TYR A 231 -24.70 5.63 10.08
CA TYR A 231 -25.17 6.81 9.34
C TYR A 231 -24.43 8.13 9.61
N SER A 232 -23.38 8.13 10.44
CA SER A 232 -22.56 9.32 10.71
C SER A 232 -21.10 9.11 10.32
N ILE A 233 -20.40 10.17 9.92
CA ILE A 233 -18.97 10.10 9.60
C ILE A 233 -18.17 10.52 10.83
N SER A 234 -17.08 9.81 11.14
CA SER A 234 -16.23 10.10 12.31
C SER A 234 -15.12 11.09 11.98
N ARG A 235 -14.81 12.01 12.91
CA ARG A 235 -13.67 12.93 12.80
C ARG A 235 -12.32 12.22 12.89
N TYR A 236 -12.25 11.00 13.38
CA TYR A 236 -10.97 10.29 13.46
C TYR A 236 -11.10 8.85 12.98
N LYS A 237 -10.15 8.42 12.16
CA LYS A 237 -10.04 7.04 11.68
C LYS A 237 -8.76 6.43 12.18
N ILE A 238 -8.81 5.21 12.70
CA ILE A 238 -7.62 4.57 13.25
C ILE A 238 -7.03 3.63 12.21
N TYR A 239 -5.72 3.73 11.99
CA TYR A 239 -4.97 2.72 11.25
C TYR A 239 -4.19 1.84 12.21
N ILE A 240 -4.31 0.52 12.01
CA ILE A 240 -3.50 -0.48 12.69
C ILE A 240 -3.21 -1.65 11.75
N GLU A 241 -1.95 -2.07 11.76
CA GLU A 241 -1.45 -3.23 11.03
C GLU A 241 -2.19 -4.54 11.34
N GLY A 242 -2.19 -5.45 10.35
CA GLY A 242 -2.79 -6.78 10.41
C GLY A 242 -1.76 -7.84 10.82
N VAL A 243 -1.50 -8.82 9.94
CA VAL A 243 -0.34 -9.73 10.03
C VAL A 243 0.95 -8.98 9.69
N THR A 244 0.90 -8.03 8.76
CA THR A 244 1.97 -7.10 8.43
C THR A 244 1.36 -5.73 8.09
N TRP A 245 1.63 -5.14 6.92
CA TRP A 245 0.90 -3.95 6.47
C TRP A 245 -0.59 -4.28 6.32
N SER A 246 -1.46 -3.27 6.36
CA SER A 246 -2.89 -3.47 6.14
C SER A 246 -3.31 -2.70 4.91
N VAL A 247 -3.87 -3.39 3.91
CA VAL A 247 -4.37 -2.76 2.66
C VAL A 247 -5.41 -1.65 2.91
N SER A 248 -6.00 -1.62 4.11
CA SER A 248 -6.94 -0.59 4.59
C SER A 248 -6.35 0.82 4.63
N GLU A 249 -5.01 0.98 4.62
CA GLU A 249 -4.31 2.25 4.82
C GLU A 249 -4.79 3.35 3.86
N LYS A 250 -4.69 3.10 2.55
CA LYS A 250 -5.10 4.06 1.51
C LYS A 250 -6.58 4.43 1.59
N TYR A 251 -7.44 3.46 1.90
CA TYR A 251 -8.88 3.68 2.03
C TYR A 251 -9.24 4.50 3.28
N ILE A 252 -8.51 4.31 4.38
CA ILE A 252 -8.68 5.09 5.61
C ILE A 252 -8.24 6.54 5.40
N LEU A 253 -7.08 6.74 4.77
CA LEU A 253 -6.53 8.06 4.48
C LEU A 253 -7.41 8.86 3.51
N ALA A 254 -8.14 8.19 2.61
CA ALA A 254 -9.07 8.81 1.67
C ALA A 254 -10.35 9.40 2.32
N CYS A 255 -10.58 9.25 3.63
CA CYS A 255 -11.84 9.64 4.27
C CYS A 255 -12.00 11.14 4.61
N ASP A 256 -11.03 11.99 4.26
CA ASP A 256 -10.83 13.35 4.84
C ASP A 256 -10.71 13.36 6.37
N SER A 257 -10.69 12.18 7.00
CA SER A 257 -10.61 12.05 8.44
C SER A 257 -9.19 12.04 8.93
N MET A 258 -8.91 12.79 10.01
CA MET A 258 -7.59 12.74 10.64
C MET A 258 -7.29 11.29 11.03
N THR A 259 -6.31 10.72 10.35
CA THR A 259 -5.94 9.32 10.54
C THR A 259 -5.04 9.22 11.76
N LEU A 260 -5.50 8.50 12.78
CA LEU A 260 -4.72 8.16 13.97
C LEU A 260 -3.92 6.90 13.65
N MET A 261 -2.66 7.08 13.26
CA MET A 261 -1.82 6.02 12.74
C MET A 261 -1.01 5.36 13.86
N ILE A 262 -1.40 4.14 14.25
CA ILE A 262 -0.60 3.34 15.18
C ILE A 262 0.70 2.98 14.48
N GLN A 263 1.80 3.48 15.04
CA GLN A 263 3.15 3.48 14.48
C GLN A 263 3.42 2.19 13.67
N PRO A 264 3.48 2.27 12.33
CA PRO A 264 3.63 1.10 11.49
C PRO A 264 5.06 0.56 11.56
N LYS A 265 5.20 -0.76 11.46
CA LYS A 265 6.47 -1.50 11.38
C LYS A 265 6.82 -1.75 9.92
N TYR A 266 5.79 -2.08 9.16
CA TYR A 266 5.84 -2.37 7.74
C TYR A 266 5.52 -1.10 6.96
N TYR A 267 5.95 -1.07 5.70
CA TYR A 267 5.61 -0.01 4.77
C TYR A 267 5.27 -0.61 3.41
N ASP A 268 4.31 0.01 2.74
CA ASP A 268 4.09 -0.18 1.31
C ASP A 268 4.94 0.81 0.48
N PHE A 269 4.68 0.88 -0.82
CA PHE A 269 5.51 1.63 -1.76
C PHE A 269 5.44 3.17 -1.58
N PHE A 270 4.37 3.71 -0.97
CA PHE A 270 4.18 5.15 -0.82
C PHE A 270 4.29 5.65 0.64
N SER A 271 3.93 4.80 1.61
CA SER A 271 3.75 5.18 3.02
C SER A 271 4.99 5.78 3.66
N ARG A 272 6.19 5.39 3.21
CA ARG A 272 7.46 5.97 3.67
C ARG A 272 7.59 7.47 3.42
N SER A 273 6.86 8.03 2.46
CA SER A 273 6.86 9.48 2.19
C SER A 273 5.82 10.26 2.98
N MET A 274 4.93 9.58 3.74
CA MET A 274 3.98 10.30 4.59
C MET A 274 4.65 10.92 5.82
N VAL A 275 4.15 12.08 6.27
CA VAL A 275 4.76 12.89 7.33
C VAL A 275 3.75 13.01 8.48
N PRO A 276 4.13 12.68 9.73
CA PRO A 276 3.26 12.86 10.89
C PRO A 276 2.93 14.35 11.08
N MET A 277 1.75 14.64 11.61
CA MET A 277 1.18 15.99 11.76
C MET A 277 0.96 16.78 10.47
N GLN A 278 1.27 16.20 9.31
CA GLN A 278 0.88 16.71 8.00
C GLN A 278 -0.16 15.80 7.35
N HIS A 279 0.11 14.50 7.21
CA HIS A 279 -0.81 13.56 6.58
C HIS A 279 -1.60 12.70 7.58
N PHE A 280 -1.10 12.55 8.81
CA PHE A 280 -1.72 11.71 9.84
C PHE A 280 -1.25 12.12 11.24
N TRP A 281 -1.98 11.69 12.28
CA TRP A 281 -1.57 11.84 13.67
C TRP A 281 -0.84 10.57 14.17
N PRO A 282 0.40 10.65 14.68
CA PRO A 282 1.15 9.48 15.13
C PRO A 282 0.64 8.93 16.48
N ILE A 283 0.48 7.62 16.59
CA ILE A 283 0.09 6.91 17.83
C ILE A 283 1.16 5.86 18.16
N ARG A 284 1.72 5.87 19.37
CA ARG A 284 2.69 4.84 19.78
C ARG A 284 2.04 3.47 19.96
N ARG A 285 2.80 2.40 19.70
CA ARG A 285 2.32 1.01 19.92
C ARG A 285 2.09 0.70 21.39
N LYS A 286 3.03 1.10 22.26
CA LYS A 286 2.94 0.93 23.71
C LYS A 286 1.93 1.96 24.25
N ASN A 287 1.08 1.56 25.19
CA ASN A 287 0.05 2.41 25.79
C ASN A 287 -0.94 3.05 24.80
N ARG A 288 -1.09 2.48 23.59
CA ARG A 288 -1.86 3.06 22.47
C ARG A 288 -3.25 3.59 22.82
N CYS A 289 -3.96 2.96 23.76
CA CYS A 289 -5.28 3.43 24.18
C CYS A 289 -5.23 4.84 24.81
N LYS A 290 -4.21 5.13 25.65
CA LYS A 290 -4.00 6.46 26.25
C LYS A 290 -3.64 7.49 25.18
N HIS A 291 -2.75 7.12 24.27
CA HIS A 291 -2.38 7.95 23.11
C HIS A 291 -3.61 8.29 22.24
N LEU A 292 -4.51 7.34 22.02
CA LEU A 292 -5.76 7.57 21.28
C LEU A 292 -6.70 8.53 22.00
N LYS A 293 -6.90 8.35 23.31
CA LYS A 293 -7.71 9.28 24.12
C LYS A 293 -7.18 10.71 24.00
N PHE A 294 -5.87 10.89 24.17
CA PHE A 294 -5.23 12.19 24.04
C PHE A 294 -5.42 12.77 22.64
N ALA A 295 -5.19 11.99 21.58
CA ALA A 295 -5.34 12.45 20.20
C ALA A 295 -6.78 12.90 19.87
N VAL A 296 -7.78 12.17 20.36
CA VAL A 296 -9.20 12.51 20.16
C VAL A 296 -9.57 13.80 20.89
N GLU A 297 -9.16 13.95 22.15
CA GLU A 297 -9.41 15.18 22.91
C GLU A 297 -8.67 16.38 22.31
N TRP A 298 -7.40 16.20 21.92
CA TRP A 298 -6.64 17.23 21.23
C TRP A 298 -7.33 17.67 19.95
N GLY A 299 -7.77 16.71 19.11
CA GLY A 299 -8.43 17.02 17.85
C GLY A 299 -9.76 17.76 18.05
N ASN A 300 -10.51 17.38 19.08
CA ASN A 300 -11.79 18.03 19.39
C ASN A 300 -11.60 19.45 19.92
N ASN A 301 -10.49 19.73 20.59
CA ASN A 301 -10.11 21.07 21.04
C ASN A 301 -9.41 21.91 19.95
N HIS A 302 -8.99 21.28 18.85
CA HIS A 302 -8.32 21.93 17.72
C HIS A 302 -8.91 21.51 16.38
N PRO A 303 -10.21 21.74 16.15
CA PRO A 303 -10.94 21.15 15.02
C PRO A 303 -10.36 21.56 13.66
N HIS A 304 -9.93 22.81 13.49
CA HIS A 304 -9.31 23.28 12.24
C HIS A 304 -7.99 22.58 11.92
N MET A 305 -7.16 22.31 12.93
CA MET A 305 -5.90 21.59 12.72
C MET A 305 -6.15 20.11 12.44
N ALA A 306 -7.09 19.48 13.15
CA ALA A 306 -7.48 18.10 12.89
C ALA A 306 -8.04 17.94 11.47
N GLU A 307 -8.90 18.86 11.02
CA GLU A 307 -9.42 18.89 9.65
C GLU A 307 -8.30 19.01 8.62
N ALA A 308 -7.36 19.95 8.84
CA ALA A 308 -6.26 20.20 7.92
C ALA A 308 -5.38 18.94 7.75
N ILE A 309 -5.07 18.23 8.84
CA ILE A 309 -4.32 16.97 8.79
C ILE A 309 -5.10 15.90 8.00
N GLY A 310 -6.40 15.76 8.27
CA GLY A 310 -7.27 14.82 7.54
C GLY A 310 -7.32 15.08 6.04
N LYS A 311 -7.56 16.34 5.66
CA LYS A 311 -7.59 16.81 4.26
C LYS A 311 -6.24 16.67 3.55
N ALA A 312 -5.13 16.92 4.25
CA ALA A 312 -3.80 16.75 3.67
C ALA A 312 -3.47 15.26 3.44
N GLY A 313 -3.91 14.38 4.34
CA GLY A 313 -3.81 12.92 4.16
C GLY A 313 -4.62 12.42 2.96
N SER A 314 -5.89 12.82 2.84
CA SER A 314 -6.72 12.44 1.70
C SER A 314 -6.20 13.02 0.38
N LYS A 315 -5.81 14.29 0.37
CA LYS A 315 -5.20 14.93 -0.81
C LYS A 315 -3.96 14.19 -1.29
N PHE A 316 -3.08 13.77 -0.38
CA PHE A 316 -1.91 12.95 -0.73
C PHE A 316 -2.35 11.66 -1.44
N ILE A 317 -3.35 10.95 -0.92
CA ILE A 317 -3.85 9.72 -1.55
C ILE A 317 -4.48 10.00 -2.92
N GLU A 318 -5.27 11.07 -3.04
CA GLU A 318 -5.96 11.42 -4.28
C GLU A 318 -5.00 11.83 -5.41
N GLU A 319 -4.00 12.62 -5.09
CA GLU A 319 -3.06 13.17 -6.08
C GLU A 319 -1.88 12.23 -6.33
N ALA A 320 -1.34 11.62 -5.27
CA ALA A 320 -0.12 10.83 -5.38
C ALA A 320 -0.42 9.38 -5.81
N LEU A 321 -1.59 8.80 -5.49
CA LEU A 321 -1.93 7.41 -5.80
C LEU A 321 -2.96 7.28 -6.93
N THR A 322 -2.93 8.14 -7.94
CA THR A 322 -3.70 7.90 -9.17
C THR A 322 -3.25 6.61 -9.85
N MET A 323 -4.14 5.93 -10.60
CA MET A 323 -3.74 4.72 -11.33
C MET A 323 -2.61 4.98 -12.33
N ARG A 324 -2.51 6.20 -12.88
CA ARG A 324 -1.34 6.62 -13.67
C ARG A 324 -0.05 6.53 -12.86
N ASN A 325 -0.01 7.10 -11.66
CA ASN A 325 1.18 7.03 -10.80
C ASN A 325 1.47 5.59 -10.33
N VAL A 326 0.45 4.75 -10.15
CA VAL A 326 0.65 3.32 -9.85
C VAL A 326 1.38 2.64 -11.02
N TYR A 327 0.90 2.82 -12.26
CA TYR A 327 1.57 2.26 -13.43
C TYR A 327 2.95 2.86 -13.67
N ASP A 328 3.14 4.16 -13.48
CA ASP A 328 4.46 4.80 -13.59
C ASP A 328 5.43 4.24 -12.53
N TYR A 329 4.97 3.99 -11.30
CA TYR A 329 5.81 3.40 -10.25
C TYR A 329 6.21 1.97 -10.63
N MET A 330 5.25 1.16 -11.09
CA MET A 330 5.54 -0.20 -11.57
C MET A 330 6.52 -0.18 -12.74
N PHE A 331 6.31 0.71 -13.72
CA PHE A 331 7.21 0.88 -14.86
C PHE A 331 8.63 1.17 -14.40
N HIS A 332 8.82 2.19 -13.56
CA HIS A 332 10.15 2.59 -13.10
C HIS A 332 10.82 1.53 -12.25
N LEU A 333 10.07 0.86 -11.37
CA LEU A 333 10.60 -0.22 -10.56
C LEU A 333 11.11 -1.38 -11.43
N LEU A 334 10.30 -1.83 -12.38
CA LEU A 334 10.66 -2.92 -13.30
C LEU A 334 11.81 -2.52 -14.25
N ASN A 335 11.84 -1.27 -14.69
CA ASN A 335 12.90 -0.74 -15.55
C ASN A 335 14.24 -0.57 -14.82
N GLU A 336 14.24 -0.10 -13.57
CA GLU A 336 15.47 -0.05 -12.77
C GLU A 336 15.93 -1.46 -12.35
N TYR A 337 14.99 -2.37 -12.11
CA TYR A 337 15.27 -3.77 -11.81
C TYR A 337 15.91 -4.51 -13.00
N SER A 338 15.42 -4.31 -14.23
CA SER A 338 15.99 -5.00 -15.41
C SER A 338 17.45 -4.60 -15.68
N LYS A 339 17.82 -3.34 -15.42
CA LYS A 339 19.19 -2.82 -15.60
C LYS A 339 20.23 -3.49 -14.71
N ILE A 340 19.81 -4.11 -13.61
CA ILE A 340 20.71 -4.78 -12.67
C ILE A 340 20.76 -6.30 -12.88
N LEU A 341 19.98 -6.86 -13.81
CA LEU A 341 20.12 -8.26 -14.23
C LEU A 341 21.45 -8.47 -14.96
N LYS A 342 22.14 -9.58 -14.65
CA LYS A 342 23.43 -9.97 -15.25
C LYS A 342 23.30 -11.13 -16.24
N PHE A 343 22.08 -11.44 -16.64
CA PHE A 343 21.73 -12.50 -17.58
C PHE A 343 20.58 -12.03 -18.46
N LYS A 344 20.43 -12.66 -19.62
CA LYS A 344 19.30 -12.42 -20.50
C LYS A 344 18.11 -13.28 -20.00
N PRO A 345 16.96 -12.71 -19.69
CA PRO A 345 15.76 -13.47 -19.31
C PRO A 345 15.41 -14.52 -20.38
N THR A 346 15.10 -15.73 -19.94
CA THR A 346 14.62 -16.82 -20.80
C THR A 346 13.30 -17.34 -20.25
N ILE A 347 12.44 -17.86 -21.14
CA ILE A 347 11.12 -18.37 -20.74
C ILE A 347 11.33 -19.72 -20.02
N PRO A 348 10.94 -19.85 -18.74
CA PRO A 348 11.07 -21.12 -18.03
C PRO A 348 10.22 -22.22 -18.68
N PRO A 349 10.65 -23.50 -18.65
CA PRO A 349 9.93 -24.58 -19.34
C PRO A 349 8.46 -24.75 -18.94
N ASN A 350 8.11 -24.48 -17.67
CA ASN A 350 6.74 -24.60 -17.19
C ASN A 350 5.98 -23.27 -17.16
N ALA A 351 6.56 -22.19 -17.70
CA ALA A 351 5.90 -20.90 -17.72
C ALA A 351 4.83 -20.85 -18.80
N GLN A 352 3.66 -20.35 -18.43
CA GLN A 352 2.53 -20.17 -19.34
C GLN A 352 2.49 -18.73 -19.83
N LYS A 353 2.26 -18.53 -21.13
CA LYS A 353 2.02 -17.22 -21.71
C LYS A 353 0.75 -16.61 -21.10
N LEU A 354 0.84 -15.36 -20.65
CA LEU A 354 -0.32 -14.65 -20.16
C LEU A 354 -1.17 -14.12 -21.32
N CYS A 355 -2.47 -14.41 -21.28
CA CYS A 355 -3.43 -13.92 -22.26
C CYS A 355 -3.96 -12.54 -21.86
N SER A 356 -4.42 -11.81 -22.88
CA SER A 356 -4.93 -10.46 -22.71
C SER A 356 -6.37 -10.47 -22.16
N GLU A 357 -7.13 -11.53 -22.46
CA GLU A 357 -8.46 -11.78 -21.92
C GLU A 357 -8.40 -12.49 -20.57
N THR A 358 -9.35 -12.16 -19.69
CA THR A 358 -9.56 -12.90 -18.45
C THR A 358 -10.48 -14.10 -18.67
N THR A 359 -10.11 -15.23 -18.07
CA THR A 359 -10.95 -16.43 -17.96
C THR A 359 -11.75 -16.47 -16.66
N GLU A 360 -11.56 -15.49 -15.78
CA GLU A 360 -12.27 -15.40 -14.50
C GLU A 360 -13.79 -15.22 -14.71
N GLN A 361 -14.56 -15.50 -13.66
CA GLN A 361 -16.01 -15.41 -13.66
C GLN A 361 -16.53 -14.56 -12.50
N GLY A 362 -17.81 -14.20 -12.54
CA GLY A 362 -18.47 -13.45 -11.48
C GLY A 362 -17.78 -12.12 -11.14
N LEU A 363 -17.66 -11.83 -9.84
CA LEU A 363 -17.07 -10.59 -9.32
C LEU A 363 -15.61 -10.37 -9.78
N TRP A 364 -14.82 -11.44 -9.89
CA TRP A 364 -13.43 -11.34 -10.35
C TRP A 364 -13.36 -10.81 -11.78
N LYS A 365 -14.18 -11.36 -12.68
CA LYS A 365 -14.32 -10.85 -14.05
C LYS A 365 -14.78 -9.40 -14.07
N GLU A 366 -15.77 -9.06 -13.25
CA GLU A 366 -16.31 -7.71 -13.16
C GLU A 366 -15.21 -6.70 -12.79
N PHE A 367 -14.42 -6.98 -11.76
CA PHE A 367 -13.34 -6.10 -11.31
C PHE A 367 -12.20 -6.01 -12.31
N MET A 368 -11.87 -7.11 -12.98
CA MET A 368 -10.89 -7.08 -14.08
C MET A 368 -11.37 -6.22 -15.24
N VAL A 369 -12.63 -6.34 -15.66
CA VAL A 369 -13.20 -5.49 -16.73
C VAL A 369 -13.25 -4.03 -16.31
N GLN A 370 -13.63 -3.73 -15.07
CA GLN A 370 -13.64 -2.36 -14.51
C GLN A 370 -12.25 -1.74 -14.49
N SER A 371 -11.21 -2.52 -14.18
CA SER A 371 -9.81 -2.06 -14.12
C SER A 371 -9.05 -2.20 -15.44
N MET A 372 -9.71 -2.65 -16.52
CA MET A 372 -9.09 -2.88 -17.81
C MET A 372 -8.77 -1.57 -18.52
N LEU A 373 -7.51 -1.40 -18.93
CA LEU A 373 -7.12 -0.25 -19.74
C LEU A 373 -7.66 -0.37 -21.17
N LYS A 374 -8.33 0.69 -21.60
CA LYS A 374 -9.00 0.76 -22.91
C LYS A 374 -8.05 1.15 -24.04
N SER A 375 -6.99 1.89 -23.72
CA SER A 375 -5.98 2.34 -24.67
C SER A 375 -4.60 2.46 -23.99
N PRO A 376 -3.50 2.41 -24.77
CA PRO A 376 -2.17 2.79 -24.28
C PRO A 376 -2.14 4.23 -23.78
N SER A 377 -1.12 4.58 -22.98
CA SER A 377 -0.89 5.99 -22.63
C SER A 377 -0.37 6.77 -23.82
N ASP A 378 -0.97 7.92 -24.04
CA ASP A 378 -0.56 8.99 -24.94
C ASP A 378 0.72 9.72 -24.49
N LYS A 379 1.08 9.61 -23.21
CA LYS A 379 2.21 10.29 -22.58
C LYS A 379 3.26 9.30 -22.11
N PRO A 380 4.56 9.61 -22.19
CA PRO A 380 5.59 8.77 -21.58
C PRO A 380 5.44 8.73 -20.05
N PRO A 381 6.04 7.74 -19.36
CA PRO A 381 6.16 7.75 -17.90
C PRO A 381 6.77 9.06 -17.39
N CYS A 382 6.33 9.52 -16.21
CA CYS A 382 6.95 10.67 -15.54
C CYS A 382 8.47 10.48 -15.35
N ALA A 383 9.22 11.55 -15.13
CA ALA A 383 10.66 11.44 -14.90
C ALA A 383 10.96 10.90 -13.49
N LEU A 384 11.65 9.76 -13.39
CA LEU A 384 12.04 9.18 -12.10
C LEU A 384 13.02 10.12 -11.37
N PRO A 385 12.70 10.61 -10.17
CA PRO A 385 13.63 11.43 -9.40
C PRO A 385 14.91 10.66 -9.02
N PRO A 386 16.05 11.36 -8.86
CA PRO A 386 17.31 10.75 -8.44
C PRO A 386 17.18 10.13 -7.05
N PRO A 387 18.07 9.19 -6.65
CA PRO A 387 18.08 8.63 -5.32
C PRO A 387 18.17 9.72 -4.24
N PHE A 388 17.72 9.43 -3.03
CA PHE A 388 18.03 10.28 -1.89
C PHE A 388 19.54 10.28 -1.65
N GLU A 389 20.10 11.47 -1.40
CA GLU A 389 21.40 11.57 -0.77
C GLU A 389 21.38 10.78 0.56
N PRO A 390 22.42 10.01 0.90
CA PRO A 390 22.40 9.17 2.11
C PRO A 390 22.02 9.95 3.38
N GLN A 391 22.50 11.19 3.51
CA GLN A 391 22.20 12.08 4.61
C GLN A 391 20.74 12.56 4.60
N ALA A 392 20.12 12.72 3.42
CA ALA A 392 18.74 13.19 3.28
C ALA A 392 17.72 12.15 3.77
N ILE A 393 17.97 10.85 3.57
CA ILE A 393 17.11 9.79 4.14
C ILE A 393 17.10 9.89 5.66
N GLN A 394 18.30 9.96 6.27
CA GLN A 394 18.42 10.01 7.72
C GLN A 394 17.80 11.30 8.28
N ALA A 395 18.05 12.46 7.66
CA ALA A 395 17.45 13.73 8.05
C ALA A 395 15.92 13.70 7.96
N SER A 396 15.35 13.08 6.92
CA SER A 396 13.89 12.90 6.79
C SER A 396 13.32 12.02 7.90
N LEU A 397 14.00 10.91 8.23
CA LEU A 397 13.59 10.04 9.35
C LEU A 397 13.69 10.76 10.69
N ASP A 398 14.78 11.48 10.94
CA ASP A 398 15.01 12.24 12.17
C ASP A 398 13.98 13.37 12.33
N ALA A 399 13.60 14.04 11.25
CA ALA A 399 12.53 15.05 11.26
C ALA A 399 11.18 14.44 11.64
N LYS A 400 10.82 13.27 11.09
CA LYS A 400 9.58 12.55 11.44
C LYS A 400 9.60 12.09 12.90
N ASP A 401 10.74 11.59 13.38
CA ASP A 401 10.92 11.18 14.77
C ASP A 401 10.83 12.39 15.72
N LYS A 402 11.39 13.55 15.34
CA LYS A 402 11.29 14.79 16.10
C LYS A 402 9.83 15.25 16.26
N ILE A 403 9.06 15.26 15.18
CA ILE A 403 7.62 15.61 15.22
C ILE A 403 6.87 14.62 16.12
N THR A 404 7.15 13.33 15.99
CA THR A 404 6.52 12.30 16.82
C THR A 404 6.84 12.52 18.30
N ARG A 405 8.10 12.79 18.66
CA ARG A 405 8.51 13.11 20.05
C ARG A 405 7.87 14.38 20.60
N GLN A 406 7.58 15.36 19.75
CA GLN A 406 6.87 16.57 20.17
C GLN A 406 5.43 16.23 20.60
N VAL A 407 4.71 15.43 19.81
CA VAL A 407 3.37 14.92 20.18
C VAL A 407 3.41 14.14 21.49
N GLU A 408 4.45 13.32 21.70
CA GLU A 408 4.64 12.59 22.96
C GLU A 408 4.87 13.51 24.17
N THR A 409 5.52 14.65 23.95
CA THR A 409 5.76 15.64 25.00
C THR A 409 4.45 16.30 25.41
N TRP A 410 3.63 16.72 24.44
CA TRP A 410 2.30 17.27 24.70
C TRP A 410 1.40 16.31 25.46
N GLU A 411 1.43 15.03 25.10
CA GLU A 411 0.68 14.01 25.81
C GLU A 411 1.18 13.80 27.25
N THR A 412 2.49 13.80 27.44
CA THR A 412 3.08 13.67 28.78
C THR A 412 2.66 14.82 29.69
N GLU A 413 2.64 16.04 29.17
CA GLU A 413 2.14 17.23 29.88
C GLU A 413 0.64 17.13 30.16
N TYR A 414 -0.16 16.69 29.18
CA TYR A 414 -1.59 16.43 29.35
C TYR A 414 -1.85 15.46 30.51
N TRP A 415 -1.14 14.33 30.56
CA TRP A 415 -1.32 13.34 31.64
C TRP A 415 -0.75 13.79 32.98
N LYS A 416 0.21 14.71 33.02
CA LYS A 416 0.66 15.34 34.28
C LYS A 416 -0.42 16.25 34.86
N LYS A 417 -1.14 17.00 34.02
CA LYS A 417 -2.21 17.92 34.42
C LYS A 417 -3.53 17.23 34.79
N THR A 418 -3.75 16.01 34.31
CA THR A 418 -4.97 15.22 34.56
C THR A 418 -4.81 14.15 35.65
N LYS A 419 -3.63 14.06 36.29
CA LYS A 419 -3.50 13.31 37.54
C LYS A 419 -4.20 14.11 38.65
N PRO A 420 -5.06 13.48 39.47
CA PRO A 420 -5.71 14.14 40.60
C PRO A 420 -4.71 14.68 41.62
#